data_AF-A0A3P7HE45-F1
#
_entry.id   AF-A0A3P7HE45-F1
#
_cell.length_a   1.000
_cell.length_b   1.000
_cell.length_c   1.000
_cell.angle_alpha   90.00
_cell.angle_beta   90.00
_cell.angle_gamma   90.00
#
_symmetry.space_group_name_H-M   'P 1'
#
loop_
_entity.id
_entity.type
_entity.pdbx_description
1 polymer ?
#
loop_
_entity_poly.entity_id
_entity_poly.type
_entity_poly.pdbx_seq_one_letter_code
_entity_poly.pdbx_strand_id
1 'polypeptide(L)'
;MFTHNLFCEAYNKANNTYCKRVRVICAEHYKGELENELQVCAYPKAWSAGKSLTFAEMFEHGADLLKDQGFCCAPRKDCVQHHRWIQALVGTIECERMNLLTRLDELLERRKTVSVGCSTRGDVISLLNFVVSFRSISKLDPFCIE
;
A
#
# COMPACT_ATOMS: atom_id res chain seq x y z
N MET A 1 -9.26 -12.45 6.67
CA MET A 1 -9.88 -11.64 5.61
C MET A 1 -9.70 -10.16 5.98
N PHE A 2 -8.61 -9.53 5.55
CA PHE A 2 -8.42 -8.09 5.77
C PHE A 2 -9.22 -7.34 4.72
N THR A 3 -10.15 -6.50 5.17
CA THR A 3 -11.03 -5.71 4.32
C THR A 3 -10.25 -4.63 3.58
N HIS A 4 -10.71 -4.25 2.38
CA HIS A 4 -10.07 -3.25 1.52
C HIS A 4 -10.07 -1.82 2.09
N ASN A 5 -10.71 -1.57 3.23
CA ASN A 5 -10.86 -0.24 3.83
C ASN A 5 -9.75 0.08 4.83
N LEU A 6 -8.77 0.87 4.37
CA LEU A 6 -7.64 1.38 5.16
C LEU A 6 -8.02 2.51 6.12
N PHE A 7 -8.99 3.33 5.73
CA PHE A 7 -9.34 4.56 6.42
C PHE A 7 -10.53 4.38 7.35
N CYS A 8 -10.60 5.23 8.36
CA CYS A 8 -11.76 5.38 9.22
C CYS A 8 -12.88 6.07 8.45
N GLU A 9 -14.07 5.48 8.38
CA GLU A 9 -15.23 6.03 7.64
C GLU A 9 -16.24 6.75 8.57
N ALA A 10 -15.81 7.16 9.77
CA ALA A 10 -16.68 7.88 10.69
C ALA A 10 -17.03 9.26 10.12
N TYR A 11 -18.34 9.52 9.98
CA TYR A 11 -18.85 10.81 9.49
C TYR A 11 -18.99 11.82 10.62
N ASN A 12 -18.34 12.97 10.48
CA ASN A 12 -18.48 14.11 11.37
C ASN A 12 -19.57 15.05 10.83
N LYS A 13 -20.70 15.09 11.54
CA LYS A 13 -21.85 15.94 11.19
C LYS A 13 -21.60 17.44 11.41
N ALA A 14 -20.68 17.81 12.29
CA ALA A 14 -20.43 19.21 12.62
C ALA A 14 -19.76 19.96 11.47
N ASN A 15 -18.89 19.28 10.71
CA ASN A 15 -18.17 19.86 9.59
C ASN A 15 -18.50 19.20 8.24
N ASN A 16 -19.43 18.25 8.20
CA ASN A 16 -19.81 17.47 7.02
C ASN A 16 -18.61 16.79 6.32
N THR A 17 -17.71 16.19 7.10
CA THR A 17 -16.54 15.48 6.57
C THR A 17 -16.43 14.06 7.12
N TYR A 18 -15.85 13.15 6.34
CA TYR A 18 -15.43 11.84 6.83
C TYR A 18 -14.05 11.91 7.46
N CYS A 19 -13.81 11.11 8.50
CA CYS A 19 -12.48 10.88 9.01
C CYS A 19 -11.58 10.34 7.87
N LYS A 20 -10.31 10.75 7.86
CA LYS A 20 -9.31 10.26 6.87
C LYS A 20 -8.11 9.60 7.54
N ARG A 21 -8.17 9.37 8.85
CA ARG A 21 -7.10 8.67 9.58
C ARG A 21 -7.16 7.18 9.25
N VAL A 22 -6.02 6.50 9.25
CA VAL A 22 -5.95 5.04 9.14
C VAL A 22 -6.79 4.42 10.26
N ARG A 23 -7.66 3.46 9.90
CA ARG A 23 -8.72 2.95 10.78
C ARG A 23 -8.20 2.51 12.14
N VAL A 24 -7.15 1.68 12.16
CA VAL A 24 -6.58 1.11 13.39
C VAL A 24 -5.82 2.14 14.23
N ILE A 25 -5.33 3.22 13.62
CA ILE A 25 -4.56 4.29 14.29
C ILE A 25 -5.49 5.42 14.77
N CYS A 26 -6.73 5.45 14.29
CA CYS A 26 -7.67 6.53 14.59
C CYS A 26 -8.05 6.58 16.08
N ALA A 27 -7.45 7.52 16.81
CA ALA A 27 -7.63 7.66 18.26
C ALA A 27 -9.08 7.89 18.71
N GLU A 28 -9.91 8.49 17.87
CA GLU A 28 -11.30 8.85 18.19
C GLU A 28 -12.29 7.71 17.91
N HIS A 29 -12.02 6.89 16.90
CA HIS A 29 -13.01 5.96 16.34
C HIS A 29 -12.60 4.50 16.42
N TYR A 30 -11.33 4.20 16.74
CA TYR A 30 -10.90 2.83 16.95
C TYR A 30 -11.44 2.28 18.28
N LYS A 31 -12.14 1.14 18.21
CA LYS A 31 -12.82 0.51 19.36
C LYS A 31 -12.17 -0.80 19.83
N GLY A 32 -10.95 -1.09 19.37
CA GLY A 32 -10.24 -2.28 19.83
C GLY A 32 -10.77 -3.61 19.26
N GLU A 33 -11.40 -3.60 18.08
CA GLU A 33 -12.05 -4.79 17.50
C GLU A 33 -11.15 -6.03 17.48
N LEU A 34 -9.84 -5.86 17.28
CA LEU A 34 -8.88 -6.97 17.22
C LEU A 34 -8.46 -7.49 18.60
N GLU A 35 -8.41 -6.62 19.61
CA GLU A 35 -7.92 -6.96 20.94
C GLU A 35 -9.03 -7.23 21.97
N ASN A 36 -10.28 -6.89 21.68
CA ASN A 36 -11.40 -7.01 22.62
C ASN A 36 -11.68 -8.47 23.05
N GLU A 37 -11.36 -9.44 22.20
CA GLU A 37 -11.58 -10.87 22.47
C GLU A 37 -10.46 -11.50 23.31
N LEU A 38 -9.31 -10.82 23.46
CA LEU A 38 -8.14 -11.36 24.13
C LEU A 38 -8.24 -11.28 25.65
N GLN A 39 -8.15 -12.44 26.30
CA GLN A 39 -8.12 -12.55 27.76
C GLN A 39 -6.75 -12.18 28.34
N VAL A 40 -5.68 -12.48 27.61
CA VAL A 40 -4.29 -12.24 28.01
C VAL A 40 -3.61 -11.23 27.07
N CYS A 41 -2.52 -10.64 27.53
CA CYS A 41 -1.74 -9.67 26.75
C CYS A 41 -1.28 -10.24 25.40
N ALA A 42 -0.76 -11.47 25.40
CA ALA A 42 -0.24 -12.18 24.23
C ALA A 42 0.96 -11.53 23.51
N TYR A 43 1.62 -10.52 24.11
CA TYR A 43 2.82 -9.93 23.51
C TYR A 43 3.95 -10.97 23.38
N PRO A 44 4.54 -11.16 22.18
CA PRO A 44 5.67 -12.07 21.99
C PRO A 44 6.92 -11.62 22.76
N LYS A 45 7.37 -12.41 23.74
CA LYS A 45 8.55 -12.04 24.55
C LYS A 45 9.83 -11.98 23.72
N ALA A 46 9.90 -12.76 22.64
CA ALA A 46 11.02 -12.73 21.70
C ALA A 46 11.29 -11.33 21.10
N TRP A 47 10.27 -10.47 21.00
CA TRP A 47 10.42 -9.13 20.43
C TRP A 47 11.11 -8.13 21.37
N SER A 48 11.24 -8.46 22.66
CA SER A 48 11.92 -7.61 23.65
C SER A 48 13.28 -8.16 24.12
N ALA A 49 13.77 -9.24 23.50
CA ALA A 49 14.99 -9.95 23.89
C ALA A 49 16.32 -9.25 23.52
N GLY A 50 16.32 -7.92 23.35
CA GLY A 50 17.53 -7.11 23.13
C GLY A 50 18.13 -7.16 21.71
N LYS A 51 17.70 -8.08 20.85
CA LYS A 51 18.01 -8.05 19.41
C LYS A 51 16.96 -7.21 18.70
N SER A 52 17.38 -6.13 18.03
CA SER A 52 16.50 -5.41 17.11
C SER A 52 16.18 -6.34 15.93
N LEU A 53 14.92 -6.74 15.81
CA LEU A 53 14.42 -7.53 14.69
C LEU A 53 13.84 -6.58 13.65
N THR A 54 14.12 -6.84 12.38
CA THR A 54 13.37 -6.23 11.29
C THR A 54 11.94 -6.75 11.27
N PHE A 55 11.03 -6.01 10.64
CA PHE A 55 9.64 -6.44 10.50
C PHE A 55 9.53 -7.83 9.83
N ALA A 56 10.34 -8.12 8.81
CA ALA A 56 10.36 -9.45 8.18
C ALA A 56 10.77 -10.55 9.17
N GLU A 57 11.86 -10.35 9.91
CA GLU A 57 12.36 -11.32 10.90
C GLU A 57 11.36 -11.60 12.03
N MET A 58 10.53 -10.61 12.40
CA MET A 58 9.49 -10.80 13.42
C MET A 58 8.42 -11.83 13.03
N PHE A 59 8.15 -12.00 11.73
CA PHE A 59 7.08 -12.88 11.22
C PHE A 59 7.60 -14.13 10.50
N GLU A 60 8.72 -14.05 9.78
CA GLU A 60 9.26 -15.16 8.98
C GLU A 60 9.66 -16.37 9.86
N HIS A 61 10.23 -16.10 11.03
CA HIS A 61 10.60 -17.13 12.02
C HIS A 61 9.73 -17.06 13.29
N GLY A 62 8.55 -16.44 13.20
CA GLY A 62 7.72 -16.13 14.37
C GLY A 62 7.36 -17.37 15.20
N ALA A 63 7.07 -18.50 14.56
CA ALA A 63 6.70 -19.73 15.26
C ALA A 63 7.86 -20.32 16.11
N ASP A 64 9.08 -20.27 15.58
CA ASP A 64 10.26 -20.78 16.29
C ASP A 64 10.68 -19.81 17.40
N LEU A 65 10.64 -18.49 17.14
CA LEU A 65 10.86 -17.45 18.15
C LEU A 65 9.88 -17.54 19.32
N LEU A 66 8.62 -17.88 19.03
CA LEU A 66 7.57 -18.03 20.04
C LEU A 66 7.67 -19.33 20.84
N LYS A 67 8.21 -20.42 20.27
CA LYS A 67 8.38 -21.70 20.99
C LYS A 67 9.31 -21.58 22.20
N ASP A 68 10.41 -20.85 22.04
CA ASP A 68 11.46 -20.80 23.07
C ASP A 68 11.12 -19.80 24.18
N GLN A 69 10.56 -18.63 23.83
CA GLN A 69 10.34 -17.55 24.80
C GLN A 69 8.87 -17.35 25.20
N GLY A 70 7.93 -17.83 24.39
CA GLY A 70 6.50 -17.69 24.63
C GLY A 70 5.98 -16.25 24.54
N PHE A 71 4.85 -16.02 25.21
CA PHE A 71 4.11 -14.76 25.20
C PHE A 71 3.88 -14.21 26.61
N CYS A 72 3.49 -12.94 26.69
CA CYS A 72 3.03 -12.33 27.92
C CYS A 72 1.64 -12.88 28.31
N CYS A 73 1.55 -13.55 29.44
CA CYS A 73 0.32 -14.16 29.96
C CYS A 73 -0.45 -13.28 30.96
N ALA A 74 0.00 -12.04 31.21
CA ALA A 74 -0.72 -11.12 32.08
C ALA A 74 -2.14 -10.88 31.55
N PRO A 75 -3.16 -10.73 32.41
CA PRO A 75 -4.50 -10.35 31.96
C PRO A 75 -4.44 -9.11 31.09
N ARG A 76 -5.15 -9.11 29.96
CA ARG A 76 -5.04 -8.03 28.95
C ARG A 76 -5.32 -6.65 29.54
N LYS A 77 -6.29 -6.57 30.45
CA LYS A 77 -6.71 -5.33 31.13
C LYS A 77 -5.67 -4.79 32.11
N ASP A 78 -4.81 -5.66 32.65
CA ASP A 78 -3.87 -5.33 33.72
C ASP A 78 -2.42 -5.18 33.20
N CYS A 79 -2.17 -5.54 31.94
CA CYS A 79 -0.84 -5.47 31.35
C CYS A 79 -0.47 -4.04 30.93
N VAL A 80 0.25 -3.33 31.80
CA VAL A 80 0.74 -1.96 31.52
C VAL A 80 1.97 -1.96 30.61
N GLN A 81 2.82 -2.99 30.72
CA GLN A 81 4.11 -3.07 29.99
C GLN A 81 3.94 -3.09 28.47
N HIS A 82 2.87 -3.69 27.96
CA HIS A 82 2.62 -3.83 26.52
C HIS A 82 1.33 -3.11 26.11
N HIS A 83 1.14 -1.89 26.62
CA HIS A 83 -0.07 -1.13 26.37
C HIS A 83 -0.30 -0.94 24.86
N ARG A 84 -1.48 -1.35 24.37
CA ARG A 84 -1.92 -1.20 22.97
C ARG A 84 -0.95 -1.78 21.92
N TRP A 85 -0.14 -2.79 22.27
CA TRP A 85 0.87 -3.34 21.35
C TRP A 85 0.27 -3.88 20.04
N ILE A 86 -0.96 -4.41 20.09
CA ILE A 86 -1.68 -4.92 18.90
C ILE A 86 -2.06 -3.76 17.99
N GLN A 87 -2.65 -2.70 18.54
CA GLN A 87 -2.98 -1.50 17.79
C GLN A 87 -1.72 -0.88 17.16
N ALA A 88 -0.60 -0.83 17.88
CA ALA A 88 0.67 -0.31 17.38
C ALA A 88 1.25 -1.18 16.25
N LEU A 89 1.24 -2.51 16.42
CA LEU A 89 1.74 -3.45 15.43
C LEU A 89 0.91 -3.39 14.13
N VAL A 90 -0.41 -3.50 14.26
CA VAL A 90 -1.33 -3.44 13.11
C VAL A 90 -1.29 -2.06 12.48
N GLY A 91 -1.16 -0.99 13.26
CA GLY A 91 -0.91 0.36 12.74
C GLY A 91 0.35 0.44 11.89
N THR A 92 1.43 -0.21 12.32
CA THR A 92 2.67 -0.28 11.53
C THR A 92 2.45 -1.01 10.21
N ILE A 93 1.77 -2.16 10.23
CA ILE A 93 1.42 -2.93 9.02
C ILE A 93 0.60 -2.10 8.04
N GLU A 94 -0.44 -1.43 8.54
CA GLU A 94 -1.35 -0.65 7.69
C GLU A 94 -0.67 0.61 7.13
N CYS A 95 0.27 1.21 7.87
CA CYS A 95 1.14 2.27 7.35
C CYS A 95 2.01 1.78 6.19
N GLU A 96 2.68 0.63 6.35
CA GLU A 96 3.51 0.07 5.26
C GLU A 96 2.68 -0.32 4.04
N ARG A 97 1.51 -0.91 4.27
CA ARG A 97 0.53 -1.18 3.19
C ARG A 97 0.14 0.10 2.46
N MET A 98 -0.10 1.20 3.18
CA MET A 98 -0.42 2.49 2.56
C MET A 98 0.75 3.06 1.74
N ASN A 99 1.98 2.92 2.23
CA ASN A 99 3.19 3.30 1.48
C ASN A 99 3.30 2.52 0.17
N LEU A 100 3.10 1.20 0.23
CA LEU A 100 3.14 0.32 -0.94
C LEU A 100 2.05 0.66 -1.96
N LEU A 101 0.83 0.96 -1.52
CA LEU A 101 -0.25 1.37 -2.41
C LEU A 101 0.02 2.73 -3.05
N THR A 102 0.54 3.69 -2.28
CA THR A 102 0.94 5.00 -2.82
C THR A 102 2.01 4.84 -3.89
N ARG A 103 3.00 3.97 -3.65
CA ARG A 103 4.04 3.65 -4.63
C ARG A 103 3.48 2.96 -5.87
N LEU A 104 2.51 2.06 -5.70
CA LEU A 104 1.83 1.42 -6.82
C LEU A 104 1.14 2.47 -7.70
N ASP A 105 0.38 3.40 -7.10
CA ASP A 105 -0.30 4.48 -7.83
C ASP A 105 0.69 5.36 -8.63
N GLU A 106 1.82 5.73 -8.04
CA GLU A 106 2.89 6.45 -8.75
C GLU A 106 3.39 5.69 -9.99
N LEU A 107 3.59 4.38 -9.86
CA LEU A 107 4.05 3.54 -10.96
C LEU A 107 2.99 3.38 -12.05
N LEU A 108 1.72 3.27 -11.68
CA LEU A 108 0.59 3.19 -12.60
C LEU A 108 0.47 4.50 -13.41
N GLU A 109 0.62 5.66 -12.76
CA GLU A 109 0.57 6.95 -13.44
C GLU A 109 1.77 7.18 -14.37
N ARG A 110 2.97 6.76 -13.94
CA ARG A 110 4.16 6.76 -14.83
C ARG A 110 3.96 5.88 -16.05
N ARG A 111 3.41 4.68 -15.87
CA ARG A 111 3.10 3.76 -16.97
C ARG A 111 2.09 4.38 -17.94
N LYS A 112 1.03 5.03 -17.44
CA LYS A 112 0.05 5.73 -18.26
C LYS A 112 0.71 6.86 -19.07
N THR A 113 1.53 7.67 -18.42
CA THR A 113 2.30 8.75 -19.08
C THR A 113 3.18 8.21 -20.22
N VAL A 114 3.94 7.14 -19.97
CA VAL A 114 4.77 6.50 -21.00
C VAL A 114 3.91 5.94 -22.13
N SER A 115 2.80 5.26 -21.81
CA SER A 115 1.89 4.70 -22.81
C SER A 115 1.34 5.78 -23.75
N VAL A 116 0.88 6.92 -23.22
CA VAL A 116 0.40 8.06 -24.02
C VAL A 116 1.53 8.66 -24.86
N GLY A 117 2.74 8.78 -24.28
CA GLY A 117 3.93 9.21 -25.02
C GLY A 117 4.32 8.28 -26.18
N CYS A 118 4.17 6.97 -26.01
CA CYS A 118 4.41 5.99 -27.06
C CYS A 118 3.34 6.05 -28.16
N SER A 119 2.06 6.15 -27.80
CA SER A 119 0.96 6.29 -28.78
C SER A 119 1.14 7.55 -29.62
N THR A 120 1.35 8.71 -29.00
CA THR A 120 1.55 9.99 -29.70
C THR A 120 2.78 9.97 -30.62
N ARG A 121 3.91 9.39 -30.20
CA ARG A 121 5.09 9.23 -31.06
C ARG A 121 4.83 8.25 -32.21
N GLY A 122 4.14 7.15 -31.96
CA GLY A 122 3.73 6.20 -33.00
C GLY A 122 2.86 6.85 -34.07
N ASP A 123 1.94 7.73 -33.66
CA ASP A 123 1.10 8.51 -34.58
C ASP A 123 1.93 9.50 -35.41
N VAL A 124 2.89 10.20 -34.80
CA VAL A 124 3.79 11.11 -35.54
C VAL A 124 4.66 10.36 -36.54
N ILE A 125 5.23 9.21 -36.17
CA ILE A 125 6.01 8.38 -37.09
C ILE A 125 5.14 7.85 -38.23
N SER A 126 3.90 7.46 -37.94
CA SER A 126 2.93 7.03 -38.96
C SER A 126 2.60 8.17 -39.94
N LEU A 127 2.39 9.39 -39.43
CA LEU A 127 2.19 10.59 -40.25
C LEU A 127 3.41 10.93 -41.10
N LEU A 128 4.62 10.86 -40.53
CA LEU A 128 5.86 11.10 -41.26
C LEU A 128 6.06 10.07 -42.38
N ASN A 129 5.80 8.78 -42.11
CA ASN A 129 5.86 7.73 -43.12
C ASN A 129 4.82 7.95 -44.21
N PHE A 130 3.60 8.38 -43.87
CA PHE A 130 2.58 8.73 -44.86
C PHE A 130 3.04 9.89 -45.74
N VAL A 131 3.55 10.99 -45.16
CA VAL A 131 4.06 12.15 -45.92
C VAL A 131 5.26 11.77 -46.80
N VAL A 132 6.17 10.93 -46.31
CA VAL A 132 7.30 10.42 -47.10
C VAL A 132 6.80 9.58 -48.28
N SER A 133 5.89 8.63 -48.05
CA SER A 133 5.28 7.84 -49.13
C SER A 133 4.54 8.73 -50.12
N PHE A 134 3.76 9.71 -49.67
CA PHE A 134 3.03 10.64 -50.53
C PHE A 134 3.98 11.51 -51.36
N ARG A 135 5.10 11.97 -50.78
CA ARG A 135 6.14 12.73 -51.48
C ARG A 135 6.93 11.88 -52.47
N SER A 136 7.13 10.60 -52.19
CA SER A 136 7.74 9.66 -53.12
C SER A 136 6.82 9.37 -54.30
N ILE A 137 5.51 9.24 -54.06
CA ILE A 137 4.48 9.11 -55.10
C ILE A 137 4.38 10.40 -55.93
N SER A 138 4.37 11.58 -55.31
CA SER A 138 4.31 12.85 -56.04
C SER A 138 5.61 13.24 -56.77
N LYS A 139 6.71 12.51 -56.53
CA LYS A 139 7.98 12.65 -57.27
C LYS A 139 8.11 11.61 -58.40
N LEU A 140 7.27 10.60 -58.40
CA LEU A 140 7.08 9.64 -59.49
C LEU A 140 5.87 10.11 -60.30
N ASP A 141 6.06 11.19 -61.07
CA ASP A 141 5.41 11.49 -62.37
C ASP A 141 5.41 13.01 -62.63
N PRO A 142 6.19 13.44 -63.63
CA PRO A 142 5.53 14.06 -64.78
C PRO A 142 6.05 13.57 -66.14
N PHE A 143 6.49 12.31 -66.28
CA PHE A 143 6.97 11.84 -67.58
C PHE A 143 6.65 10.37 -67.87
N CYS A 144 6.16 10.16 -69.10
CA CYS A 144 5.73 8.92 -69.78
C CYS A 144 4.22 8.65 -69.62
N ILE A 145 3.36 8.66 -70.66
CA ILE A 145 3.53 8.26 -72.06
C ILE A 145 2.52 9.04 -72.95
N GLU A 146 2.98 9.36 -74.17
CA GLU A 146 2.30 9.72 -75.45
C GLU A 146 0.78 10.02 -75.48
#